data_AF-A0A967SCI0-F1
#
_entry.id   AF-A0A967SCI0-F1
#
_cell.length_a   1.000
_cell.length_b   1.000
_cell.length_c   1.000
_cell.angle_alpha   90.00
_cell.angle_beta   90.00
_cell.angle_gamma   90.00
#
_symmetry.space_group_name_H-M   'P 1'
#
loop_
_entity.id
_entity.type
_entity.pdbx_description
1 polymer ?
#
loop_
_entity_poly.entity_id
_entity_poly.type
_entity_poly.pdbx_seq_one_letter_code
_entity_poly.pdbx_strand_id
1 'polypeptide(L)'
;LLGARGLWALVTYGLAAFALTAMLVEVGRGTAVLVRKGASPLRALIRLVGANRRRYGGYIVHTGVVVLAVAVTASWNSKTELEATLRPGETLNAGPYQVRLDDVWAEEEAHRFGVGTTLTVLSQGRPVAELAPRQNYYPTREDPVPTPAVRSSAARDLFVNLLAFENDGSSATLHVVVTPLMVWLWIGTSIMAFGTAVALWPRRIRLPAFARAGDPEREEVEAWSG
;
A
#
# COMPACT_ATOMS: atom_id res chain seq x y z
N LEU A 1 -29.08 -6.28 1.28
CA LEU A 1 -27.91 -6.54 0.42
C LEU A 1 -26.64 -6.93 1.22
N LEU A 2 -26.78 -7.66 2.33
CA LEU A 2 -25.68 -7.90 3.30
C LEU A 2 -25.08 -9.33 3.28
N GLY A 3 -25.60 -10.26 2.47
CA GLY A 3 -25.36 -11.70 2.69
C GLY A 3 -23.99 -12.24 2.27
N ALA A 4 -23.42 -11.80 1.14
CA ALA A 4 -22.20 -12.39 0.58
C ALA A 4 -20.98 -11.45 0.64
N ARG A 5 -21.13 -10.17 0.26
CA ARG A 5 -20.03 -9.19 0.27
C ARG A 5 -19.48 -8.95 1.68
N GLY A 6 -20.37 -8.84 2.66
CA GLY A 6 -19.98 -8.73 4.07
C GLY A 6 -19.34 -10.00 4.62
N LEU A 7 -19.84 -11.18 4.24
CA LEU A 7 -19.30 -12.47 4.69
C LEU A 7 -17.86 -12.65 4.24
N TRP A 8 -17.55 -12.41 2.96
CA TRP A 8 -16.18 -12.51 2.45
C TRP A 8 -15.24 -11.54 3.15
N ALA A 9 -15.69 -10.31 3.41
CA ALA A 9 -14.91 -9.34 4.15
C ALA A 9 -14.59 -9.82 5.57
N LEU A 10 -15.58 -10.35 6.29
CA LEU A 10 -15.40 -10.92 7.63
C LEU A 10 -14.45 -12.11 7.63
N VAL A 11 -14.57 -13.01 6.64
CA VAL A 11 -13.66 -14.15 6.48
C VAL A 11 -12.23 -13.67 6.23
N THR A 12 -12.02 -12.70 5.33
CA THR A 12 -10.69 -12.13 5.09
C THR A 12 -10.11 -11.51 6.36
N TYR A 13 -10.89 -10.70 7.08
CA TYR A 13 -10.42 -10.08 8.33
C TYR A 13 -10.14 -11.10 9.42
N GLY A 14 -10.96 -12.15 9.53
CA GLY A 14 -10.75 -13.25 10.48
C GLY A 14 -9.46 -14.02 10.19
N LEU A 15 -9.23 -14.40 8.93
CA LEU A 15 -8.00 -15.09 8.52
C LEU A 15 -6.77 -14.20 8.65
N ALA A 16 -6.88 -12.92 8.30
CA ALA A 16 -5.82 -11.92 8.49
C ALA A 16 -5.44 -11.79 9.97
N ALA A 17 -6.43 -11.63 10.85
CA ALA A 17 -6.22 -11.52 12.29
C ALA A 17 -5.61 -12.80 12.88
N PHE A 18 -6.12 -13.97 12.47
CA PHE A 18 -5.57 -15.26 12.89
C PHE A 18 -4.11 -15.42 12.48
N ALA A 19 -3.79 -15.19 11.20
CA ALA A 19 -2.44 -15.32 10.67
C ALA A 19 -1.47 -14.35 11.36
N LEU A 20 -1.86 -13.08 11.50
CA LEU A 20 -1.06 -12.07 12.19
C LEU A 20 -0.81 -12.45 13.65
N THR A 21 -1.85 -12.90 14.36
CA THR A 21 -1.73 -13.33 15.75
C THR A 21 -0.80 -14.52 15.90
N ALA A 22 -0.93 -15.55 15.05
CA ALA A 22 -0.05 -16.71 15.07
C ALA A 22 1.42 -16.32 14.86
N MET A 23 1.69 -15.42 13.89
CA MET A 23 3.03 -14.89 13.65
C MET A 23 3.57 -14.09 14.84
N LEU A 24 2.77 -13.20 15.44
CA LEU A 24 3.16 -12.41 16.60
C LEU A 24 3.43 -13.27 17.83
N VAL A 25 2.62 -14.30 18.07
CA VAL A 25 2.82 -15.26 19.17
C VAL A 25 4.13 -16.02 18.98
N GLU A 26 4.44 -16.47 17.76
CA GLU A 26 5.68 -17.21 17.49
C GLU A 26 6.93 -16.33 17.68
N VAL A 27 6.90 -15.09 17.16
CA VAL A 27 7.98 -14.11 17.36
C VAL A 27 8.12 -13.75 18.84
N GLY A 28 7.01 -13.56 19.55
CA GLY A 28 6.97 -13.23 20.97
C GLY A 28 7.54 -14.36 21.85
N ARG A 29 7.13 -15.61 21.60
CA ARG A 29 7.67 -16.79 22.30
C ARG A 29 9.16 -16.94 22.07
N GLY A 30 9.62 -16.83 20.82
CA GLY A 30 11.04 -16.89 20.48
C GLY A 30 11.86 -15.79 21.16
N THR A 31 11.34 -14.56 21.17
CA THR A 31 12.00 -13.41 21.81
C THR A 31 12.04 -13.58 23.34
N ALA A 32 10.95 -14.03 23.96
CA ALA A 32 10.85 -14.25 25.40
C ALA A 32 11.87 -15.27 25.92
N VAL A 33 12.18 -16.32 25.15
CA VAL A 33 13.23 -17.29 25.50
C VAL A 33 14.61 -16.63 25.61
N LEU A 34 14.96 -15.73 24.70
CA LEU A 34 16.24 -15.01 24.76
C LEU A 34 16.26 -13.94 25.86
N VAL A 35 15.13 -13.30 26.12
CA VAL A 35 15.01 -12.32 27.23
C VAL A 35 15.17 -13.00 28.58
N ARG A 36 14.56 -14.19 28.78
CA ARG A 36 14.77 -15.00 30.01
C ARG A 36 16.22 -15.43 30.20
N LYS A 37 17.01 -15.48 29.12
CA LYS A 37 18.47 -15.73 29.14
C LYS A 37 19.30 -14.45 29.33
N GLY A 38 18.67 -13.33 29.70
CA GLY A 38 19.34 -12.07 30.05
C GLY A 38 19.55 -11.09 28.89
N ALA A 39 19.02 -11.35 27.69
CA ALA A 39 19.11 -10.39 26.58
C ALA A 39 18.06 -9.27 26.71
N SER A 40 18.38 -8.05 26.28
CA SER A 40 17.36 -7.00 26.13
C SER A 40 16.38 -7.37 25.00
N PRO A 41 15.10 -6.96 25.07
CA PRO A 41 14.08 -7.35 24.08
C PRO A 41 14.46 -7.04 22.63
N LEU A 42 15.03 -5.87 22.37
CA LEU A 42 15.48 -5.47 21.04
C LEU A 42 16.64 -6.36 20.53
N ARG A 43 17.63 -6.63 21.38
CA ARG A 43 18.77 -7.50 21.01
C ARG A 43 18.31 -8.95 20.81
N ALA A 44 17.36 -9.43 21.62
CA ALA A 44 16.75 -10.74 21.48
C ALA A 44 16.06 -10.88 20.12
N LEU A 45 15.24 -9.90 19.72
CA LEU A 45 14.56 -9.88 18.43
C LEU A 45 15.55 -9.86 17.24
N ILE A 46 16.55 -8.98 17.29
CA ILE A 46 17.57 -8.89 16.21
C ILE A 46 18.34 -10.21 16.11
N ARG A 47 18.72 -10.83 17.23
CA ARG A 47 19.39 -12.14 17.25
C ARG A 47 18.50 -13.24 16.69
N LEU A 48 17.22 -13.23 17.03
CA LEU A 48 16.23 -14.20 16.58
C LEU A 48 16.06 -14.14 15.05
N VAL A 49 15.83 -12.94 14.51
CA VAL A 49 15.74 -12.69 13.07
C VAL A 49 17.04 -13.07 12.37
N GLY A 50 18.19 -12.65 12.92
CA GLY A 50 19.51 -12.92 12.36
C GLY A 50 19.87 -14.42 12.33
N ALA A 51 19.44 -15.19 13.33
CA ALA A 51 19.69 -16.62 13.41
C ALA A 51 18.89 -17.44 12.39
N ASN A 52 17.66 -16.99 12.06
CA ASN A 52 16.79 -17.70 11.13
C ASN A 52 16.11 -16.75 10.12
N ARG A 53 16.93 -16.05 9.35
CA ARG A 53 16.50 -14.98 8.43
C ARG A 53 15.45 -15.41 7.42
N ARG A 54 15.53 -16.64 6.88
CA ARG A 54 14.53 -17.17 5.96
C ARG A 54 13.15 -17.29 6.61
N ARG A 55 13.09 -17.79 7.86
CA ARG A 55 11.83 -17.95 8.59
C ARG A 55 11.22 -16.60 8.95
N TYR A 56 12.01 -15.71 9.56
CA TYR A 56 11.50 -14.41 10.01
C TYR A 56 11.28 -13.43 8.85
N GLY A 57 12.10 -13.48 7.80
CA GLY A 57 11.84 -12.79 6.54
C GLY A 57 10.54 -13.26 5.90
N GLY A 58 10.27 -14.57 5.92
CA GLY A 58 8.98 -15.12 5.52
C GLY A 58 7.79 -14.56 6.32
N TYR A 59 7.91 -14.41 7.64
CA TYR A 59 6.87 -13.78 8.47
C TYR A 59 6.66 -12.29 8.14
N ILE A 60 7.73 -11.56 7.85
CA ILE A 60 7.63 -10.17 7.38
C ILE A 60 6.86 -10.12 6.06
N VAL A 61 7.17 -10.99 5.09
CA VAL A 61 6.43 -11.08 3.82
C VAL A 61 4.95 -11.36 4.06
N HIS A 62 4.61 -12.36 4.88
CA HIS A 62 3.22 -12.68 5.17
C HIS A 62 2.48 -11.55 5.89
N THR A 63 3.18 -10.76 6.72
CA THR A 63 2.61 -9.54 7.31
C THR A 63 2.24 -8.53 6.22
N GLY A 64 3.09 -8.34 5.21
CA GLY A 64 2.77 -7.52 4.04
C GLY A 64 1.56 -8.04 3.26
N VAL A 65 1.45 -9.37 3.04
CA VAL A 65 0.27 -10.00 2.42
C VAL A 65 -1.00 -9.74 3.23
N VAL A 66 -0.94 -9.85 4.56
CA VAL A 66 -2.06 -9.54 5.45
C VAL A 66 -2.50 -8.09 5.30
N VAL A 67 -1.56 -7.15 5.29
CA VAL A 67 -1.85 -5.72 5.09
C VAL A 67 -2.54 -5.49 3.74
N LEU A 68 -2.04 -6.11 2.67
CA LEU A 68 -2.66 -6.02 1.35
C LEU A 68 -4.08 -6.58 1.34
N ALA A 69 -4.28 -7.78 1.90
CA ALA A 69 -5.59 -8.42 1.94
C ALA A 69 -6.62 -7.55 2.67
N VAL A 70 -6.25 -6.97 3.81
CA VAL A 70 -7.12 -6.04 4.56
C VAL A 70 -7.40 -4.78 3.76
N ALA A 71 -6.38 -4.17 3.15
CA ALA A 71 -6.51 -2.94 2.38
C ALA A 71 -7.40 -3.13 1.14
N VAL A 72 -7.21 -4.19 0.37
CA VAL A 72 -8.03 -4.52 -0.81
C VAL A 72 -9.48 -4.77 -0.40
N THR A 73 -9.71 -5.61 0.61
CA THR A 73 -11.05 -5.95 1.07
C THR A 73 -11.79 -4.71 1.59
N ALA A 74 -11.13 -3.87 2.37
CA ALA A 74 -11.71 -2.62 2.85
C ALA A 74 -11.98 -1.64 1.70
N SER A 75 -11.02 -1.47 0.79
CA SER A 75 -11.14 -0.59 -0.37
C SER A 75 -12.35 -0.97 -1.23
N TRP A 76 -12.50 -2.26 -1.55
CA TRP A 76 -13.58 -2.73 -2.41
C TRP A 76 -14.96 -2.58 -1.77
N ASN A 77 -15.08 -2.86 -0.47
CA ASN A 77 -16.37 -2.78 0.22
C ASN A 77 -16.78 -1.35 0.61
N SER A 78 -15.84 -0.41 0.63
CA SER A 78 -16.08 0.97 1.09
C SER A 78 -15.73 2.04 0.05
N LYS A 79 -15.44 1.64 -1.20
CA LYS A 79 -15.31 2.56 -2.34
C LYS A 79 -16.65 3.25 -2.57
N THR A 80 -16.62 4.56 -2.74
CA THR A 80 -17.77 5.36 -3.19
C THR A 80 -17.44 5.96 -4.53
N GLU A 81 -18.38 5.87 -5.47
CA GLU A 81 -18.22 6.32 -6.85
C GLU A 81 -19.52 7.01 -7.25
N LEU A 82 -19.41 8.29 -7.62
CA LEU A 82 -20.55 9.16 -7.90
C LEU A 82 -20.24 10.00 -9.12
N GLU A 83 -21.23 10.13 -9.98
CA GLU A 83 -21.21 11.07 -11.10
C GLU A 83 -22.36 12.05 -10.92
N ALA A 84 -22.06 13.34 -11.02
CA ALA A 84 -23.07 14.38 -10.88
C ALA A 84 -22.69 15.62 -11.69
N THR A 85 -23.71 16.25 -12.29
CA THR A 85 -23.62 17.58 -12.88
C THR A 85 -23.92 18.61 -11.80
N LEU A 86 -22.99 19.52 -11.55
CA LEU A 86 -23.10 20.58 -10.55
C LEU A 86 -23.08 21.93 -11.23
N ARG A 87 -23.75 22.91 -10.61
CA ARG A 87 -23.58 24.34 -10.90
C ARG A 87 -22.60 24.99 -9.92
N PRO A 88 -21.94 26.10 -10.28
CA PRO A 88 -21.13 26.87 -9.33
C PRO A 88 -21.91 27.16 -8.02
N GLY A 89 -21.29 26.86 -6.89
CA GLY A 89 -21.86 26.91 -5.55
C GLY A 89 -22.52 25.61 -5.05
N GLU A 90 -22.86 24.67 -5.94
CA GLU A 90 -23.46 23.39 -5.56
C GLU A 90 -22.42 22.40 -5.04
N THR A 91 -22.87 21.48 -4.19
CA THR A 91 -22.01 20.51 -3.50
C THR A 91 -22.49 19.08 -3.70
N LEU A 92 -21.56 18.18 -4.01
CA LEU A 92 -21.76 16.74 -4.05
C LEU A 92 -21.26 16.10 -2.75
N ASN A 93 -22.12 15.31 -2.11
CA ASN A 93 -21.76 14.51 -0.94
C ASN A 93 -21.12 13.18 -1.37
N ALA A 94 -19.81 13.05 -1.19
CA ALA A 94 -19.02 11.87 -1.53
C ALA A 94 -18.47 11.19 -0.26
N GLY A 95 -19.37 10.54 0.49
CA GLY A 95 -19.02 9.86 1.75
C GLY A 95 -18.55 10.84 2.82
N PRO A 96 -17.28 10.78 3.29
CA PRO A 96 -16.75 11.71 4.30
C PRO A 96 -16.37 13.10 3.75
N TYR A 97 -16.47 13.29 2.43
CA TYR A 97 -16.14 14.52 1.75
C TYR A 97 -17.38 15.18 1.14
N GLN A 98 -17.34 16.50 1.09
CA GLN A 98 -18.22 17.34 0.29
C GLN A 98 -17.36 18.00 -0.77
N VAL A 99 -17.70 17.80 -2.04
CA VAL A 99 -17.00 18.42 -3.17
C VAL A 99 -17.89 19.53 -3.69
N ARG A 100 -17.48 20.78 -3.50
CA ARG A 100 -18.20 21.95 -4.00
C ARG A 100 -17.58 22.41 -5.30
N LEU A 101 -18.40 22.67 -6.31
CA LEU A 101 -17.98 23.33 -7.53
C LEU A 101 -17.90 24.84 -7.27
N ASP A 102 -16.72 25.43 -7.36
CA ASP A 102 -16.54 26.88 -7.18
C ASP A 102 -16.65 27.61 -8.51
N ASP A 103 -15.96 27.13 -9.55
CA ASP A 103 -16.04 27.69 -10.90
C ASP A 103 -15.68 26.66 -11.99
N VAL A 104 -15.96 27.05 -13.24
CA VAL A 104 -15.49 26.40 -14.46
C VAL A 104 -14.72 27.46 -15.26
N TRP A 105 -13.52 27.12 -15.70
CA TRP A 105 -12.62 28.04 -16.37
C TRP A 105 -12.01 27.41 -17.63
N ALA A 106 -11.54 28.26 -18.53
CA ALA A 106 -10.82 27.86 -19.71
C ALA A 106 -9.51 28.66 -19.82
N GLU A 107 -8.44 28.00 -20.25
CA GLU A 107 -7.12 28.58 -20.40
C GLU A 107 -6.52 28.16 -21.74
N GLU A 108 -6.09 29.15 -22.53
CA GLU A 108 -5.35 28.90 -23.76
C GLU A 108 -3.84 28.94 -23.46
N GLU A 109 -3.15 27.85 -23.80
CA GLU A 109 -1.70 27.71 -23.66
C GLU A 109 -1.07 27.55 -25.05
N ALA A 110 0.24 27.81 -25.18
CA ALA A 110 0.94 27.86 -26.48
C ALA A 110 0.78 26.62 -27.37
N HIS A 111 0.45 25.45 -26.79
CA HIS A 111 0.36 24.17 -27.49
C HIS A 111 -0.92 23.38 -27.16
N ARG A 112 -1.84 23.95 -26.37
CA ARG A 112 -3.07 23.29 -25.94
C ARG A 112 -4.10 24.28 -25.45
N PHE A 113 -5.36 23.87 -25.48
CA PHE A 113 -6.46 24.57 -24.81
C PHE A 113 -6.94 23.70 -23.65
N GLY A 114 -7.07 24.27 -22.45
CA GLY A 114 -7.50 23.57 -21.25
C GLY A 114 -8.86 24.07 -20.77
N VAL A 115 -9.76 23.17 -20.43
CA VAL A 115 -10.98 23.50 -19.68
C VAL A 115 -10.94 22.78 -18.35
N GLY A 116 -11.06 23.53 -17.27
CA GLY A 116 -10.96 23.01 -15.91
C GLY A 116 -12.03 23.56 -15.00
N THR A 117 -11.98 23.13 -13.75
CA THR A 117 -12.88 23.58 -12.71
C THR A 117 -12.12 23.70 -11.40
N THR A 118 -12.44 24.70 -10.59
CA THR A 118 -11.95 24.77 -9.21
C THR A 118 -12.97 24.15 -8.27
N LEU A 119 -12.50 23.23 -7.44
CA LEU A 119 -13.31 22.48 -6.49
C LEU A 119 -12.76 22.65 -5.07
N THR A 120 -13.60 23.15 -4.17
CA THR A 120 -13.31 23.09 -2.74
C THR A 120 -13.75 21.75 -2.17
N VAL A 121 -12.82 21.02 -1.57
CA VAL A 121 -13.12 19.78 -0.83
C VAL A 121 -13.28 20.11 0.64
N LEU A 122 -14.44 19.79 1.20
CA LEU A 122 -14.73 19.93 2.62
C LEU A 122 -14.78 18.57 3.32
N SER A 123 -14.34 18.53 4.57
CA SER A 123 -14.57 17.40 5.48
C SER A 123 -15.05 17.94 6.82
N GLN A 124 -16.17 17.40 7.33
CA GLN A 124 -16.83 17.90 8.54
C GLN A 124 -17.08 19.43 8.50
N GLY A 125 -17.47 19.94 7.33
CA GLY A 125 -17.76 21.36 7.12
C GLY A 125 -16.54 22.29 7.03
N ARG A 126 -15.31 21.77 7.12
CA ARG A 126 -14.08 22.57 6.98
C ARG A 126 -13.40 22.28 5.64
N PRO A 127 -12.88 23.30 4.93
CA PRO A 127 -12.09 23.08 3.72
C PRO A 127 -10.79 22.33 4.07
N VAL A 128 -10.50 21.27 3.31
CA VAL A 128 -9.33 20.40 3.52
C VAL A 128 -8.42 20.29 2.30
N ALA A 129 -8.88 20.72 1.13
CA ALA A 129 -8.10 20.83 -0.11
C ALA A 129 -8.88 21.65 -1.14
N GLU A 130 -8.14 22.17 -2.10
CA GLU A 130 -8.66 22.68 -3.37
C GLU A 130 -8.16 21.74 -4.48
N LEU A 131 -9.02 21.37 -5.42
CA LEU A 131 -8.71 20.47 -6.52
C LEU A 131 -9.11 21.11 -7.84
N ALA A 132 -8.25 21.00 -8.84
CA ALA A 132 -8.46 21.58 -10.17
C ALA A 132 -8.37 20.53 -11.29
N PRO A 133 -9.36 19.62 -11.42
CA PRO A 133 -9.38 18.68 -12.54
C PRO A 133 -9.68 19.41 -13.84
N ARG A 134 -9.11 18.93 -14.95
CA ARG A 134 -9.26 19.56 -16.27
C ARG A 134 -9.24 18.59 -17.43
N GLN A 135 -9.73 19.02 -18.58
CA GLN A 135 -9.56 18.39 -19.88
C GLN A 135 -8.64 19.24 -20.75
N ASN A 136 -7.69 18.61 -21.44
CA ASN A 136 -6.74 19.30 -22.31
C ASN A 136 -7.00 18.89 -23.76
N TYR A 137 -7.24 19.87 -24.61
CA TYR A 137 -7.44 19.74 -26.03
C TYR A 137 -6.13 20.06 -26.75
N TYR A 138 -5.67 19.14 -27.59
CA TYR A 138 -4.48 19.30 -28.40
C TYR A 138 -4.87 19.37 -29.87
N PRO A 139 -4.32 20.30 -30.67
CA PRO A 139 -4.69 20.44 -32.09
C PRO A 139 -4.50 19.17 -32.93
N THR A 140 -3.61 18.28 -32.51
CA THR A 140 -3.27 17.03 -33.20
C THR A 140 -4.05 15.82 -32.68
N ARG A 141 -5.04 15.99 -31.81
CA ARG A 141 -5.84 14.91 -31.24
C ARG A 141 -7.33 15.24 -31.36
N GLU A 142 -8.12 14.23 -31.72
CA GLU A 142 -9.59 14.34 -31.77
C GLU A 142 -10.19 14.35 -30.36
N ASP A 143 -9.70 13.50 -29.46
CA ASP A 143 -10.19 13.39 -28.09
C ASP A 143 -9.38 14.25 -27.10
N PRO A 144 -10.05 14.89 -26.11
CA PRO A 144 -9.36 15.58 -25.02
C PRO A 144 -8.62 14.62 -24.09
N VAL A 145 -7.51 15.08 -23.53
CA VAL A 145 -6.73 14.35 -22.53
C VAL A 145 -7.10 14.84 -21.12
N PRO A 146 -7.76 14.01 -20.29
CA PRO A 146 -8.11 14.39 -18.93
C PRO A 146 -6.87 14.49 -18.04
N THR A 147 -6.84 15.49 -17.18
CA THR A 147 -5.94 15.60 -16.03
C THR A 147 -6.78 15.53 -14.76
N PRO A 148 -6.82 14.37 -14.10
CA PRO A 148 -7.58 14.20 -12.87
C PRO A 148 -6.94 14.99 -11.73
N ALA A 149 -7.74 15.36 -10.74
CA ALA A 149 -7.24 15.90 -9.49
C ALA A 149 -7.37 14.86 -8.38
N VAL A 150 -6.33 14.72 -7.55
CA VAL A 150 -6.25 13.69 -6.52
C VAL A 150 -5.83 14.29 -5.19
N ARG A 151 -6.54 13.92 -4.14
CA ARG A 151 -6.15 14.16 -2.75
C ARG A 151 -5.94 12.82 -2.05
N SER A 152 -4.69 12.46 -1.82
CA SER A 152 -4.35 11.23 -1.09
C SER A 152 -4.21 11.45 0.41
N SER A 153 -4.55 10.44 1.21
CA SER A 153 -4.28 10.43 2.65
C SER A 153 -4.06 9.01 3.16
N ALA A 154 -3.61 8.88 4.42
CA ALA A 154 -3.40 7.57 5.02
C ALA A 154 -4.68 6.72 5.12
N ALA A 155 -5.85 7.37 5.19
CA ALA A 155 -7.13 6.70 5.35
C ALA A 155 -7.84 6.49 4.00
N ARG A 156 -7.84 7.50 3.14
CA ARG A 156 -8.64 7.53 1.90
C ARG A 156 -8.02 8.45 0.85
N ASP A 157 -8.23 8.09 -0.40
CA ASP A 157 -7.90 8.91 -1.55
C ASP A 157 -9.19 9.37 -2.21
N LEU A 158 -9.23 10.65 -2.59
CA LEU A 158 -10.31 11.30 -3.33
C LEU A 158 -9.79 11.62 -4.73
N PHE A 159 -10.39 11.02 -5.74
CA PHE A 159 -10.12 11.28 -7.15
C PHE A 159 -11.31 12.03 -7.73
N VAL A 160 -11.04 13.07 -8.51
CA VAL A 160 -12.07 13.81 -9.23
C VAL A 160 -11.66 13.97 -10.68
N ASN A 161 -12.56 13.63 -11.58
CA ASN A 161 -12.43 13.83 -13.02
C ASN A 161 -13.50 14.80 -13.50
N LEU A 162 -13.11 15.71 -14.40
CA LEU A 162 -14.06 16.49 -15.20
C LEU A 162 -14.47 15.64 -16.42
N LEU A 163 -15.74 15.26 -16.49
CA LEU A 163 -16.29 14.45 -17.59
C LEU A 163 -16.86 15.32 -18.72
N ALA A 164 -17.63 16.34 -18.35
CA ALA A 164 -18.26 17.26 -19.27
C ALA A 164 -18.44 18.62 -18.62
N PHE A 165 -18.67 19.65 -19.44
CA PHE A 165 -18.91 21.02 -19.00
C PHE A 165 -19.78 21.73 -20.05
N GLU A 166 -20.48 22.77 -19.62
CA GLU A 166 -21.16 23.69 -20.53
C GLU A 166 -20.22 24.84 -20.93
N ASN A 167 -20.29 25.29 -22.18
CA ASN A 167 -19.39 26.31 -22.72
C ASN A 167 -19.54 27.69 -22.04
N ASP A 168 -20.69 27.94 -21.42
CA ASP A 168 -20.95 29.16 -20.65
C ASP A 168 -20.47 29.07 -19.19
N GLY A 169 -19.87 27.94 -18.80
CA GLY A 169 -19.41 27.66 -17.44
C GLY A 169 -20.55 27.45 -16.43
N SER A 170 -21.79 27.30 -16.89
CA SER A 170 -22.96 27.18 -16.01
C SER A 170 -23.01 25.86 -15.24
N SER A 171 -22.37 24.81 -15.76
CA SER A 171 -22.28 23.52 -15.07
C SER A 171 -21.09 22.67 -15.49
N ALA A 172 -20.72 21.74 -14.62
CA ALA A 172 -19.71 20.71 -14.86
C ALA A 172 -20.17 19.35 -14.34
N THR A 173 -19.99 18.31 -15.15
CA THR A 173 -20.20 16.91 -14.77
C THR A 173 -18.91 16.33 -14.22
N LEU A 174 -18.93 15.97 -12.94
CA LEU A 174 -17.80 15.43 -12.20
C LEU A 174 -18.00 13.95 -11.93
N HIS A 175 -16.92 13.18 -12.09
CA HIS A 175 -16.83 11.82 -11.58
C HIS A 175 -15.93 11.81 -10.35
N VAL A 176 -16.53 11.57 -9.19
CA VAL A 176 -15.88 11.60 -7.88
C VAL A 176 -15.77 10.19 -7.33
N VAL A 177 -14.54 9.80 -7.00
CA VAL A 177 -14.23 8.48 -6.47
C VAL A 177 -13.49 8.60 -5.14
N VAL A 178 -14.04 7.99 -4.09
CA VAL A 178 -13.39 7.90 -2.78
C VAL A 178 -12.99 6.46 -2.52
N THR A 179 -11.68 6.19 -2.50
CA THR A 179 -11.12 4.84 -2.27
C THR A 179 -10.39 4.80 -0.92
N PRO A 180 -10.81 3.94 0.03
CA PRO A 180 -10.10 3.76 1.28
C PRO A 180 -8.80 2.96 1.12
N LEU A 181 -7.84 3.26 2.01
CA LEU A 181 -6.61 2.49 2.26
C LEU A 181 -5.68 2.26 1.05
N MET A 182 -5.74 3.11 0.01
CA MET A 182 -4.89 2.96 -1.17
C MET A 182 -3.38 2.95 -0.84
N VAL A 183 -2.92 3.87 0.03
CA VAL A 183 -1.50 3.92 0.45
C VAL A 183 -1.03 2.62 1.12
N TRP A 184 -1.93 1.88 1.76
CA TRP A 184 -1.59 0.63 2.45
C TRP A 184 -1.24 -0.49 1.47
N LEU A 185 -1.67 -0.39 0.20
CA LEU A 185 -1.22 -1.29 -0.85
C LEU A 185 0.28 -1.12 -1.12
N TRP A 186 0.75 0.13 -1.15
CA TRP A 186 2.16 0.44 -1.30
C TRP A 186 2.98 0.06 -0.06
N ILE A 187 2.43 0.30 1.13
CA ILE A 187 3.06 -0.12 2.40
C ILE A 187 3.19 -1.64 2.46
N GLY A 188 2.13 -2.39 2.17
CA GLY A 188 2.15 -3.86 2.17
C GLY A 188 3.18 -4.42 1.18
N THR A 189 3.24 -3.85 -0.03
CA THR A 189 4.25 -4.22 -1.04
C THR A 189 5.67 -3.92 -0.57
N SER A 190 5.88 -2.77 0.06
CA SER A 190 7.19 -2.40 0.63
C SER A 190 7.62 -3.34 1.75
N ILE A 191 6.69 -3.74 2.64
CA ILE A 191 6.93 -4.72 3.69
C ILE A 191 7.35 -6.07 3.09
N MET A 192 6.66 -6.52 2.02
CA MET A 192 7.03 -7.77 1.34
C MET A 192 8.40 -7.70 0.68
N ALA A 193 8.72 -6.59 0.02
CA ALA A 193 10.04 -6.38 -0.58
C ALA A 193 11.15 -6.44 0.49
N PHE A 194 10.93 -5.76 1.62
CA PHE A 194 11.85 -5.80 2.75
C PHE A 194 11.99 -7.21 3.35
N GLY A 195 10.87 -7.91 3.58
CA GLY A 195 10.88 -9.28 4.10
C GLY A 195 11.61 -10.25 3.16
N THR A 196 11.44 -10.08 1.85
CA THR A 196 12.16 -10.83 0.81
C THR A 196 13.67 -10.56 0.88
N ALA A 197 14.08 -9.29 1.00
CA ALA A 197 15.49 -8.93 1.17
C ALA A 197 16.10 -9.57 2.43
N VAL A 198 15.36 -9.58 3.55
CA VAL A 198 15.79 -10.27 4.78
C VAL A 198 15.91 -11.78 4.56
N ALA A 199 14.93 -12.40 3.89
CA ALA A 199 14.90 -13.84 3.66
C ALA A 199 16.04 -14.33 2.75
N LEU A 200 16.41 -13.52 1.76
CA LEU A 200 17.48 -13.80 0.79
C LEU A 200 18.87 -13.42 1.31
N TRP A 201 18.97 -12.75 2.46
CA TRP A 201 20.26 -12.26 2.95
C TRP A 201 21.22 -13.41 3.26
N PRO A 202 22.41 -13.46 2.63
CA PRO A 202 23.32 -14.60 2.70
C PRO A 202 23.74 -14.90 4.14
N ARG A 203 23.54 -16.15 4.55
CA ARG A 203 24.06 -16.67 5.81
C ARG A 203 25.51 -17.06 5.57
N ARG A 204 26.42 -16.61 6.44
CA ARG A 204 27.78 -17.15 6.47
C ARG A 204 27.63 -18.62 6.89
N ILE A 205 27.59 -19.53 5.92
CA ILE A 205 27.63 -20.96 6.18
C ILE A 205 29.00 -21.20 6.79
N ARG A 206 29.06 -21.39 8.11
CA ARG A 206 30.26 -22.00 8.70
C ARG A 206 30.20 -23.45 8.25
N LEU A 207 30.89 -23.76 7.16
CA LEU A 207 31.15 -25.15 6.80
C LEU A 207 31.79 -25.79 8.04
N PRO A 208 31.27 -26.91 8.55
CA PRO A 208 31.94 -27.61 9.62
C PRO A 208 33.35 -27.94 9.15
N ALA A 209 34.34 -27.63 9.96
CA ALA A 209 35.76 -27.85 9.65
C ALA A 209 36.09 -29.34 9.66
N PHE A 210 35.49 -30.13 8.77
CA PHE A 210 35.93 -31.47 8.41
C PHE A 210 36.98 -31.34 7.31
N ALA A 211 38.14 -30.78 7.63
CA ALA A 211 39.27 -30.75 6.69
C ALA A 211 40.66 -30.58 7.34
N ARG A 212 40.80 -30.80 8.66
CA ARG A 212 42.12 -30.89 9.33
C ARG A 212 42.09 -31.78 10.58
N ALA A 213 41.42 -32.93 10.51
CA ALA A 213 41.87 -34.06 11.32
C ALA A 213 42.87 -34.80 10.43
N GLY A 214 44.10 -34.96 10.91
CA GLY A 214 45.20 -35.57 10.18
C GLY A 214 44.76 -36.90 9.56
N ASP A 215 45.11 -37.06 8.30
CA ASP A 215 45.00 -38.30 7.56
C ASP A 215 45.92 -39.35 8.22
N PRO A 216 45.40 -40.33 8.99
CA PRO A 216 46.24 -41.33 9.66
C PRO A 216 46.93 -42.24 8.63
N GLU A 217 46.43 -42.26 7.40
CA GLU A 217 46.89 -43.12 6.31
C GLU A 217 48.28 -42.69 5.79
N ARG A 218 48.70 -41.43 6.03
CA ARG A 218 50.06 -40.97 5.66
C ARG A 218 51.15 -41.41 6.64
N GLU A 219 50.84 -41.60 7.92
CA GLU A 219 51.81 -42.12 8.90
C GLU A 219 52.06 -43.62 8.69
N GLU A 220 51.05 -44.37 8.24
CA GLU A 220 51.21 -45.80 7.96
C GLU A 220 52.09 -46.04 6.72
N VAL A 221 51.97 -45.26 5.65
CA VAL A 221 52.78 -45.45 4.43
C VAL A 221 54.26 -45.06 4.65
N GLU A 222 54.56 -44.09 5.52
CA GLU A 222 55.94 -43.76 5.91
C GLU A 222 56.57 -44.84 6.82
N ALA A 223 55.78 -45.52 7.66
CA ALA A 223 56.28 -46.58 8.56
C ALA A 223 56.73 -47.86 7.84
N TRP A 224 56.25 -48.11 6.62
CA TRP A 224 56.64 -49.28 5.81
C TRP A 224 57.73 -48.98 4.76
N SER A 225 58.21 -47.74 4.69
CA SER A 225 59.19 -47.30 3.68
C SER A 225 60.56 -46.87 4.25
N GLY A 226 60.80 -47.06 5.56
CA GLY A 226 62.10 -46.90 6.22
C GLY A 226 62.67 -48.23 6.69
#